data_AF-A0A9P9PP79-F1
#
_entry.id   AF-A0A9P9PP79-F1
#
_cell.length_a   1.000
_cell.length_b   1.000
_cell.length_c   1.000
_cell.angle_alpha   90.00
_cell.angle_beta   90.00
_cell.angle_gamma   90.00
#
_symmetry.space_group_name_H-M   'P 1'
#
loop_
_entity.id
_entity.type
_entity.pdbx_description
1 polymer ?
#
loop_
_entity_poly.entity_id
_entity_poly.type
_entity_poly.pdbx_seq_one_letter_code
_entity_poly.pdbx_strand_id
1 'polypeptide(L)'
;MDLYQSFILTSLSPPPALSELNSKLQDPDLILLPEVSHWLSLYGHRLNGSNYIGFDITALLRQDWPYAESSITVSQLQAHKFQHAEVLVFRSNIQKFDRLLDSFAPPSDPGVISSLDWLKNARPVLELIVAHIAIQRTPDWQQNPHREPKFLPPTLKPRLWLLPYPPTGASVLQLSAFTDSVRDILAEICGPGRLYHEELPEVQKAMKRVLPENRASVSCLLGILTEEITTVDLLCIDLSNGLLIDAPRPIDERKLKPCKRIVRSWVASTNETIRGKGLEAVKSEIFKGLEGMLDEFECFKTGAAYSVENPCSGYFHVFLGIIPVDIIALNRILVVMEWE
;
A
#
# COMPACT_ATOMS: atom_id res chain seq x y z
N MET A 1 13.67 -26.39 15.11
CA MET A 1 12.82 -25.67 14.15
C MET A 1 12.14 -26.63 13.19
N ASP A 2 12.90 -27.54 12.59
CA ASP A 2 12.39 -28.51 11.62
C ASP A 2 11.20 -29.31 12.13
N LEU A 3 11.23 -29.82 13.36
CA LEU A 3 10.08 -30.52 13.96
C LEU A 3 8.82 -29.65 14.06
N TYR A 4 8.97 -28.37 14.45
CA TYR A 4 7.86 -27.43 14.51
C TYR A 4 7.31 -27.17 13.11
N GLN A 5 8.18 -26.91 12.13
CA GLN A 5 7.81 -26.71 10.74
C GLN A 5 7.09 -27.93 10.15
N SER A 6 7.65 -29.13 10.31
CA SER A 6 7.03 -30.37 9.87
C SER A 6 5.66 -30.56 10.52
N PHE A 7 5.52 -30.26 11.81
CA PHE A 7 4.23 -30.27 12.50
C PHE A 7 3.24 -29.31 11.84
N ILE A 8 3.58 -28.03 11.64
CA ILE A 8 2.62 -27.09 11.06
C ILE A 8 2.27 -27.45 9.61
N LEU A 9 3.27 -27.77 8.78
CA LEU A 9 3.03 -28.15 7.38
C LEU A 9 2.16 -29.40 7.28
N THR A 10 2.37 -30.38 8.18
CA THR A 10 1.52 -31.57 8.28
C THR A 10 0.10 -31.21 8.72
N SER A 11 -0.07 -30.27 9.65
CA SER A 11 -1.41 -29.81 10.06
C SER A 11 -2.11 -28.93 9.01
N LEU A 12 -1.36 -28.21 8.16
CA LEU A 12 -1.90 -27.38 7.08
C LEU A 12 -2.23 -28.19 5.81
N SER A 13 -1.39 -29.18 5.52
CA SER A 13 -1.46 -30.02 4.33
C SER A 13 -1.13 -31.47 4.71
N PRO A 14 -2.04 -32.16 5.44
CA PRO A 14 -1.80 -33.51 5.90
C PRO A 14 -1.56 -34.46 4.71
N PRO A 15 -0.57 -35.38 4.82
CA PRO A 15 -0.41 -36.44 3.84
C PRO A 15 -1.70 -37.26 3.68
N PRO A 16 -1.92 -37.93 2.53
CA PRO A 16 -3.15 -38.68 2.26
C PRO A 16 -3.50 -39.71 3.35
N ALA A 17 -2.52 -40.47 3.83
CA ALA A 17 -2.70 -41.45 4.89
C ALA A 17 -3.18 -40.81 6.21
N LEU A 18 -2.65 -39.63 6.56
CA LEU A 18 -3.07 -38.89 7.75
C LEU A 18 -4.48 -38.33 7.58
N SER A 19 -4.81 -37.86 6.38
CA SER A 19 -6.16 -37.37 6.05
C SER A 19 -7.19 -38.50 6.14
N GLU A 20 -6.88 -39.69 5.61
CA GLU A 20 -7.73 -40.87 5.71
C GLU A 20 -7.93 -41.31 7.16
N LEU A 21 -6.85 -41.36 7.95
CA LEU A 21 -6.93 -41.64 9.39
C LEU A 21 -7.82 -40.61 10.10
N ASN A 22 -7.58 -39.32 9.86
CA ASN A 22 -8.37 -38.25 10.47
C ASN A 22 -9.85 -38.35 10.08
N SER A 23 -10.17 -38.76 8.85
CA SER A 23 -11.56 -39.01 8.42
C SER A 23 -12.20 -40.18 9.17
N LYS A 24 -11.46 -41.28 9.38
CA LYS A 24 -11.95 -42.44 10.16
C LYS A 24 -12.21 -42.07 11.62
N LEU A 25 -11.34 -41.25 12.20
CA LEU A 25 -11.44 -40.79 13.59
C LEU A 25 -12.61 -39.81 13.85
N GLN A 26 -13.27 -39.28 12.81
CA GLN A 26 -14.49 -38.46 12.95
C GLN A 26 -15.75 -39.28 13.28
N ASP A 27 -15.64 -40.60 13.41
CA ASP A 27 -16.72 -41.47 13.87
C ASP A 27 -17.28 -40.97 15.23
N PRO A 28 -18.61 -40.81 15.38
CA PRO A 28 -19.23 -40.35 16.62
C PRO A 28 -18.84 -41.14 17.87
N ASP A 29 -18.57 -42.43 17.76
CA ASP A 29 -18.19 -43.27 18.90
C ASP A 29 -16.71 -43.07 19.26
N LEU A 30 -15.86 -42.81 18.25
CA LEU A 30 -14.42 -42.61 18.44
C LEU A 30 -14.09 -41.20 18.93
N ILE A 31 -14.79 -40.17 18.45
CA ILE A 31 -14.49 -38.76 18.79
C ILE A 31 -14.69 -38.44 20.28
N LEU A 32 -15.49 -39.25 20.99
CA LEU A 32 -15.71 -39.14 22.43
C LEU A 32 -14.51 -39.64 23.25
N LEU A 33 -13.60 -40.42 22.64
CA LEU A 33 -12.39 -40.89 23.31
C LEU A 33 -11.41 -39.72 23.48
N PRO A 34 -10.86 -39.49 24.70
CA PRO A 34 -9.95 -38.37 24.96
C PRO A 34 -8.74 -38.33 24.02
N GLU A 35 -8.19 -39.49 23.67
CA GLU A 35 -7.00 -39.63 22.83
C GLU A 35 -7.30 -39.23 21.38
N VAL A 36 -8.48 -39.63 20.87
CA VAL A 36 -8.94 -39.29 19.53
C VAL A 36 -9.25 -37.79 19.45
N SER A 37 -9.96 -37.26 20.45
CA SER A 37 -10.22 -35.83 20.57
C SER A 37 -8.91 -35.03 20.60
N HIS A 38 -7.92 -35.47 21.39
CA HIS A 38 -6.61 -34.85 21.44
C HIS A 38 -5.87 -34.95 20.09
N TRP A 39 -5.82 -36.12 19.45
CA TRP A 39 -5.21 -36.28 18.12
C TRP A 39 -5.86 -35.37 17.08
N LEU A 40 -7.20 -35.35 17.03
CA LEU A 40 -7.95 -34.51 16.12
C LEU A 40 -7.78 -33.01 16.45
N SER A 41 -7.46 -32.66 17.70
CA SER A 41 -7.07 -31.31 18.09
C SER A 41 -5.74 -30.86 17.47
N LEU A 42 -4.80 -31.80 17.27
CA LEU A 42 -3.48 -31.55 16.70
C LEU A 42 -3.46 -31.62 15.17
N TYR A 43 -4.08 -32.67 14.62
CA TYR A 43 -3.96 -33.04 13.21
C TYR A 43 -5.29 -33.10 12.47
N GLY A 44 -6.41 -33.24 13.18
CA GLY A 44 -7.74 -33.45 12.59
C GLY A 44 -8.54 -32.19 12.32
N HIS A 45 -8.04 -31.03 12.73
CA HIS A 45 -8.80 -29.78 12.64
C HIS A 45 -9.11 -29.39 11.18
N ARG A 46 -10.42 -29.32 10.88
CA ARG A 46 -10.97 -28.35 9.94
C ARG A 46 -10.77 -26.93 10.52
N LEU A 47 -9.52 -26.48 10.50
CA LEU A 47 -9.12 -25.08 10.37
C LEU A 47 -9.65 -24.03 11.38
N ASN A 48 -10.16 -24.36 12.57
CA ASN A 48 -10.23 -23.39 13.68
C ASN A 48 -8.84 -23.22 14.33
N GLY A 49 -7.91 -22.67 13.55
CA GLY A 49 -6.48 -22.62 13.81
C GLY A 49 -6.03 -21.60 14.85
N SER A 50 -6.66 -21.56 16.03
CA SER A 50 -6.27 -20.63 17.11
C SER A 50 -5.75 -21.29 18.39
N ASN A 51 -5.92 -22.60 18.59
CA ASN A 51 -5.90 -23.09 19.97
C ASN A 51 -4.64 -23.85 20.41
N TYR A 52 -3.79 -24.34 19.51
CA TYR A 52 -2.64 -25.16 19.95
C TYR A 52 -1.28 -24.46 19.97
N ILE A 53 -1.19 -23.20 19.56
CA ILE A 53 0.10 -22.52 19.53
C ILE A 53 -0.07 -21.08 20.03
N GLY A 54 -0.06 -20.92 21.35
CA GLY A 54 0.17 -19.61 21.98
C GLY A 54 1.54 -19.00 21.63
N PHE A 55 2.34 -19.72 20.85
CA PHE A 55 3.61 -19.27 20.30
C PHE A 55 3.47 -18.82 18.84
N ASP A 56 3.09 -17.56 18.64
CA ASP A 56 3.16 -16.96 17.32
C ASP A 56 4.63 -16.71 16.95
N ILE A 57 5.22 -17.61 16.17
CA ILE A 57 6.60 -17.46 15.73
C ILE A 57 6.79 -16.20 14.85
N THR A 58 5.72 -15.59 14.33
CA THR A 58 5.80 -14.26 13.68
C THR A 58 6.16 -13.17 14.67
N ALA A 59 5.79 -13.31 15.95
CA ALA A 59 6.18 -12.37 16.99
C ALA A 59 7.70 -12.28 17.13
N LEU A 60 8.44 -13.35 16.81
CA LEU A 60 9.91 -13.31 16.79
C LEU A 60 10.46 -12.43 15.65
N LEU A 61 9.75 -12.27 14.53
CA LEU A 61 10.17 -11.33 13.47
C LEU A 61 10.06 -9.87 13.92
N ARG A 62 9.30 -9.60 15.00
CA ARG A 62 9.10 -8.26 15.56
C ARG A 62 10.12 -7.90 16.64
N GLN A 63 10.94 -8.84 17.08
CA GLN A 63 11.92 -8.64 18.14
C GLN A 63 13.29 -8.33 17.55
N ASP A 64 14.09 -7.56 18.29
CA ASP A 64 15.52 -7.46 18.04
C ASP A 64 16.16 -8.83 18.30
N TRP A 65 17.03 -9.29 17.40
CA TRP A 65 17.67 -10.61 17.48
C TRP A 65 19.10 -10.48 18.03
N PRO A 66 19.36 -10.76 19.32
CA PRO A 66 20.67 -10.57 19.92
C PRO A 66 21.61 -11.79 19.81
N TYR A 67 21.22 -12.88 19.14
CA TYR A 67 21.96 -14.16 19.21
C TYR A 67 22.64 -14.52 17.88
N ALA A 68 23.96 -14.72 17.91
CA ALA A 68 24.79 -14.87 16.72
C ALA A 68 25.13 -16.32 16.32
N GLU A 69 25.13 -17.33 17.22
CA GLU A 69 25.93 -18.54 16.92
C GLU A 69 25.31 -19.93 17.20
N SER A 70 24.09 -20.07 17.72
CA SER A 70 23.49 -21.44 17.86
C SER A 70 21.96 -21.50 17.85
N SER A 71 21.31 -20.44 17.39
CA SER A 71 19.85 -20.25 17.48
C SER A 71 19.18 -20.23 16.10
N ILE A 72 17.85 -20.32 16.12
CA ILE A 72 16.96 -20.03 14.99
C ILE A 72 17.43 -18.74 14.32
N THR A 73 17.63 -18.74 12.99
CA THR A 73 18.02 -17.53 12.26
C THR A 73 16.79 -16.80 11.72
N VAL A 74 16.91 -15.48 11.50
CA VAL A 74 15.85 -14.69 10.86
C VAL A 74 15.51 -15.25 9.48
N SER A 75 16.50 -15.66 8.68
CA SER A 75 16.29 -16.24 7.35
C SER A 75 15.52 -17.57 7.39
N GLN A 76 15.82 -18.45 8.35
CA GLN A 76 15.04 -19.67 8.57
C GLN A 76 13.59 -19.36 8.94
N LEU A 77 13.37 -18.36 9.80
CA LEU A 77 12.02 -17.94 10.19
C LEU A 77 11.25 -17.32 9.01
N GLN A 78 11.91 -16.48 8.21
CA GLN A 78 11.34 -15.90 6.99
C GLN A 78 10.96 -16.98 5.98
N ALA A 79 11.86 -17.92 5.69
CA ALA A 79 11.61 -19.05 4.80
C ALA A 79 10.45 -19.91 5.30
N HIS A 80 10.41 -20.21 6.60
CA HIS A 80 9.33 -20.96 7.22
C HIS A 80 7.97 -20.29 7.05
N LYS A 81 7.90 -18.98 7.29
CA LYS A 81 6.66 -18.21 7.14
C LYS A 81 6.21 -18.08 5.69
N PHE A 82 7.16 -17.94 4.77
CA PHE A 82 6.86 -17.95 3.36
C PHE A 82 6.25 -19.28 2.93
N GLN A 83 6.85 -20.41 3.33
CA GLN A 83 6.30 -21.74 3.03
C GLN A 83 4.89 -21.96 3.59
N HIS A 84 4.59 -21.44 4.79
CA HIS A 84 3.23 -21.41 5.30
C HIS A 84 2.27 -20.68 4.35
N ALA A 85 2.67 -19.51 3.86
CA ALA A 85 1.87 -18.74 2.93
C ALA A 85 1.65 -19.51 1.61
N GLU A 86 2.69 -20.14 1.06
CA GLU A 86 2.60 -20.95 -0.15
C GLU A 86 1.58 -22.09 0.00
N VAL A 87 1.65 -22.85 1.10
CA VAL A 87 0.69 -23.93 1.36
C VAL A 87 -0.74 -23.40 1.50
N LEU A 88 -0.93 -22.26 2.19
CA LEU A 88 -2.25 -21.66 2.35
C LEU A 88 -2.84 -21.14 1.04
N VAL A 89 -2.01 -20.53 0.19
CA VAL A 89 -2.37 -20.09 -1.17
C VAL A 89 -2.75 -21.29 -2.02
N PHE A 90 -1.90 -22.32 -2.09
CA PHE A 90 -2.14 -23.55 -2.85
C PHE A 90 -3.46 -24.22 -2.45
N ARG A 91 -3.74 -24.30 -1.14
CA ARG A 91 -4.98 -24.87 -0.60
C ARG A 91 -6.20 -23.94 -0.71
N SER A 92 -6.05 -22.74 -1.26
CA SER A 92 -7.13 -21.73 -1.37
C SER A 92 -7.79 -21.40 -0.02
N ASN A 93 -7.01 -21.41 1.06
CA ASN A 93 -7.50 -21.18 2.41
C ASN A 93 -7.35 -19.71 2.81
N ILE A 94 -8.20 -18.87 2.21
CA ILE A 94 -8.12 -17.41 2.33
C ILE A 94 -8.23 -16.93 3.78
N GLN A 95 -9.14 -17.50 4.58
CA GLN A 95 -9.30 -17.07 5.98
C GLN A 95 -8.05 -17.27 6.83
N LYS A 96 -7.35 -18.41 6.68
CA LYS A 96 -6.09 -18.63 7.39
C LYS A 96 -4.95 -17.81 6.82
N PHE A 97 -4.95 -17.61 5.50
CA PHE A 97 -4.00 -16.74 4.84
C PHE A 97 -4.11 -15.30 5.36
N ASP A 98 -5.32 -14.77 5.52
CA ASP A 98 -5.57 -13.44 6.06
C ASP A 98 -5.06 -13.32 7.51
N ARG A 99 -5.31 -14.33 8.35
CA ARG A 99 -4.76 -14.36 9.72
C ARG A 99 -3.23 -14.41 9.73
N LEU A 100 -2.63 -15.17 8.82
CA LEU A 100 -1.17 -15.17 8.64
C LEU A 100 -0.69 -13.78 8.22
N LEU A 101 -1.32 -13.15 7.24
CA LEU A 101 -0.97 -11.79 6.83
C LEU A 101 -1.12 -10.79 7.97
N ASP A 102 -2.18 -10.87 8.78
CA ASP A 102 -2.38 -9.96 9.91
C ASP A 102 -1.27 -10.06 10.96
N SER A 103 -0.59 -11.21 11.07
CA SER A 103 0.60 -11.32 11.93
C SER A 103 1.79 -10.50 11.43
N PHE A 104 1.80 -10.10 10.15
CA PHE A 104 2.76 -9.17 9.54
C PHE A 104 2.29 -7.72 9.51
N ALA A 105 1.07 -7.43 9.99
CA ALA A 105 0.54 -6.07 9.94
C ALA A 105 1.48 -5.10 10.68
N PRO A 106 1.76 -3.92 10.10
CA PRO A 106 2.51 -2.88 10.80
C PRO A 106 1.78 -2.49 12.08
N PRO A 107 2.51 -2.06 13.13
CA PRO A 107 1.91 -1.43 14.30
C PRO A 107 0.92 -0.32 13.91
N SER A 108 -0.14 -0.16 14.70
CA SER A 108 -1.13 0.90 14.48
C SER A 108 -0.57 2.30 14.73
N ASP A 109 0.44 2.41 15.59
CA ASP A 109 1.10 3.68 15.93
C ASP A 109 2.21 4.01 14.91
N PRO A 110 2.06 5.08 14.11
CA PRO A 110 3.05 5.52 13.14
C PRO A 110 4.45 5.77 13.74
N GLY A 111 4.53 6.26 14.99
CA GLY A 111 5.82 6.54 15.66
C GLY A 111 6.60 5.29 16.03
N VAL A 112 5.90 4.15 16.15
CA VAL A 112 6.52 2.84 16.42
C VAL A 112 6.98 2.18 15.12
N ILE A 113 6.34 2.48 13.98
CA ILE A 113 6.73 1.94 12.67
C ILE A 113 8.14 2.40 12.27
N SER A 114 8.49 3.66 12.55
CA SER A 114 9.78 4.25 12.18
C SER A 114 10.96 3.76 13.03
N SER A 115 10.69 3.16 14.20
CA SER A 115 11.70 2.72 15.17
C SER A 115 11.91 1.21 15.22
N LEU A 116 11.05 0.42 14.59
CA LEU A 116 11.09 -1.04 14.71
C LEU A 116 11.80 -1.72 13.54
N ASP A 117 12.68 -2.67 13.87
CA ASP A 117 13.27 -3.68 12.96
C ASP A 117 12.21 -4.62 12.32
N TRP A 118 10.93 -4.46 12.65
CA TRP A 118 9.82 -5.25 12.11
C TRP A 118 9.83 -5.28 10.59
N LEU A 119 10.00 -4.11 9.93
CA LEU A 119 9.93 -4.03 8.48
C LEU A 119 11.14 -4.75 7.89
N LYS A 120 12.33 -4.58 8.48
CA LYS A 120 13.55 -5.26 8.04
C LYS A 120 13.39 -6.78 7.99
N ASN A 121 12.70 -7.37 8.97
CA ASN A 121 12.52 -8.82 9.06
C ASN A 121 11.26 -9.33 8.35
N ALA A 122 10.15 -8.57 8.37
CA ALA A 122 8.87 -8.96 7.77
C ALA A 122 8.80 -8.67 6.26
N ARG A 123 9.42 -7.58 5.80
CA ARG A 123 9.37 -7.11 4.40
C ARG A 123 9.79 -8.19 3.41
N PRO A 124 10.91 -8.91 3.59
CA PRO A 124 11.31 -9.94 2.62
C PRO A 124 10.24 -11.02 2.45
N VAL A 125 9.55 -11.40 3.54
CA VAL A 125 8.47 -12.40 3.48
C VAL A 125 7.26 -11.85 2.73
N LEU A 126 6.84 -10.61 3.04
CA LEU A 126 5.71 -9.96 2.37
C LEU A 126 5.98 -9.77 0.87
N GLU A 127 7.19 -9.36 0.49
CA GLU A 127 7.60 -9.21 -0.91
C GLU A 127 7.55 -10.56 -1.65
N LEU A 128 8.07 -11.63 -1.03
CA LEU A 128 7.99 -12.98 -1.59
C LEU A 128 6.54 -13.45 -1.75
N ILE A 129 5.67 -13.21 -0.75
CA ILE A 129 4.25 -13.56 -0.84
C ILE A 129 3.57 -12.82 -1.99
N VAL A 130 3.78 -11.51 -2.09
CA VAL A 130 3.18 -10.67 -3.15
C VAL A 130 3.67 -11.15 -4.52
N ALA A 131 4.97 -11.39 -4.68
CA ALA A 131 5.56 -11.87 -5.92
C ALA A 131 5.04 -13.25 -6.31
N HIS A 132 4.98 -14.19 -5.36
CA HIS A 132 4.49 -15.55 -5.57
C HIS A 132 3.02 -15.57 -6.04
N ILE A 133 2.16 -14.74 -5.45
CA ILE A 133 0.76 -14.61 -5.87
C ILE A 133 0.67 -13.94 -7.26
N ALA A 134 1.46 -12.89 -7.51
CA ALA A 134 1.45 -12.18 -8.78
C ALA A 134 1.85 -13.09 -9.95
N ILE A 135 2.89 -13.93 -9.78
CA ILE A 135 3.34 -14.90 -10.78
C ILE A 135 2.24 -15.91 -11.12
N GLN A 136 1.40 -16.30 -10.15
CA GLN A 136 0.28 -17.22 -10.38
C GLN A 136 -0.93 -16.57 -11.06
N ARG A 137 -1.07 -15.24 -11.03
CA ARG A 137 -2.19 -14.51 -11.65
C ARG A 137 -2.01 -14.34 -13.15
N THR A 138 -1.86 -15.44 -13.88
CA THR A 138 -1.79 -15.41 -15.36
C THR A 138 -3.19 -15.34 -15.98
N PRO A 139 -3.33 -14.84 -17.23
CA PRO A 139 -4.60 -14.92 -17.95
C PRO A 139 -5.15 -16.35 -18.06
N ASP A 140 -4.28 -17.33 -18.30
CA ASP A 140 -4.65 -18.76 -18.37
C ASP A 140 -5.22 -19.25 -17.04
N TRP A 141 -4.60 -18.89 -15.91
CA TRP A 141 -5.12 -19.21 -14.59
C TRP A 141 -6.49 -18.54 -14.37
N GLN A 142 -6.66 -17.28 -14.78
CA GLN A 142 -7.92 -16.55 -14.60
C GLN A 142 -9.07 -17.16 -15.42
N GLN A 143 -8.79 -17.65 -16.63
CA GLN A 143 -9.78 -18.23 -17.54
C GLN A 143 -10.10 -19.70 -17.26
N ASN A 144 -9.20 -20.43 -16.58
CA ASN A 144 -9.38 -21.85 -16.29
C ASN A 144 -10.38 -22.09 -15.13
N PRO A 145 -11.53 -22.77 -15.35
CA PRO A 145 -12.49 -23.09 -14.29
C PRO A 145 -12.00 -24.17 -13.30
N HIS A 146 -11.01 -24.98 -13.70
CA HIS A 146 -10.38 -26.04 -12.91
C HIS A 146 -8.97 -25.66 -12.44
N ARG A 147 -8.72 -24.37 -12.27
CA ARG A 147 -7.43 -23.84 -11.83
C ARG A 147 -7.05 -24.30 -10.41
N GLU A 148 -5.75 -24.46 -10.22
CA GLU A 148 -5.12 -24.68 -8.92
C GLU A 148 -4.06 -23.59 -8.69
N PRO A 149 -4.10 -22.85 -7.57
CA PRO A 149 -5.17 -22.83 -6.57
C PRO A 149 -6.49 -22.31 -7.13
N LYS A 150 -7.61 -22.67 -6.50
CA LYS A 150 -8.96 -22.24 -6.90
C LYS A 150 -9.14 -20.72 -6.78
N PHE A 151 -8.54 -20.13 -5.74
CA PHE A 151 -8.58 -18.70 -5.45
C PHE A 151 -7.18 -18.21 -5.09
N LEU A 152 -6.83 -17.03 -5.61
CA LEU A 152 -5.60 -16.31 -5.24
C LEU A 152 -5.96 -15.13 -4.35
N PRO A 153 -5.40 -15.02 -3.13
CA PRO A 153 -5.75 -13.95 -2.19
C PRO A 153 -5.36 -12.56 -2.72
N PRO A 154 -6.09 -11.50 -2.35
CA PRO A 154 -5.76 -10.12 -2.72
C PRO A 154 -4.37 -9.71 -2.19
N THR A 155 -3.62 -8.96 -2.99
CA THR A 155 -2.27 -8.49 -2.65
C THR A 155 -2.21 -7.01 -2.27
N LEU A 156 -3.34 -6.29 -2.34
CA LEU A 156 -3.40 -4.86 -2.03
C LEU A 156 -2.93 -4.56 -0.61
N LYS A 157 -3.50 -5.26 0.38
CA LYS A 157 -3.18 -5.06 1.80
C LYS A 157 -1.68 -5.23 2.12
N PRO A 158 -0.99 -6.32 1.75
CA PRO A 158 0.45 -6.42 1.99
C PRO A 158 1.25 -5.39 1.18
N ARG A 159 0.82 -4.99 -0.03
CA ARG A 159 1.48 -3.91 -0.78
C ARG A 159 1.36 -2.55 -0.11
N LEU A 160 0.21 -2.24 0.47
CA LEU A 160 0.02 -1.02 1.27
C LEU A 160 0.94 -1.01 2.49
N TRP A 161 1.23 -2.16 3.10
CA TRP A 161 2.22 -2.26 4.18
C TRP A 161 3.68 -2.10 3.71
N LEU A 162 3.95 -2.43 2.44
CA LEU A 162 5.26 -2.32 1.80
C LEU A 162 5.55 -0.94 1.19
N LEU A 163 4.58 -0.01 1.25
CA LEU A 163 4.79 1.36 0.79
C LEU A 163 6.03 1.98 1.47
N PRO A 164 6.82 2.79 0.76
CA PRO A 164 8.03 3.42 1.32
C PRO A 164 7.63 4.61 2.20
N TYR A 165 6.97 4.32 3.32
CA TYR A 165 6.47 5.34 4.25
C TYR A 165 7.58 6.31 4.67
N PRO A 166 7.33 7.63 4.59
CA PRO A 166 8.37 8.62 4.86
C PRO A 166 8.72 8.64 6.36
N PRO A 167 10.01 8.50 6.74
CA PRO A 167 10.44 8.57 8.13
C PRO A 167 10.38 10.01 8.68
N THR A 168 10.62 10.19 9.97
CA THR A 168 10.79 11.53 10.55
C THR A 168 11.95 12.25 9.87
N GLY A 169 11.72 13.50 9.45
CA GLY A 169 12.73 14.27 8.71
C GLY A 169 12.95 13.82 7.26
N ALA A 170 11.98 13.11 6.66
CA ALA A 170 12.04 12.64 5.28
C ALA A 170 12.42 13.76 4.29
N SER A 171 13.32 13.42 3.37
CA SER A 171 13.67 14.27 2.24
C SER A 171 12.53 14.37 1.22
N VAL A 172 12.57 15.39 0.36
CA VAL A 172 11.61 15.54 -0.76
C VAL A 172 11.60 14.31 -1.67
N LEU A 173 12.76 13.69 -1.91
CA LEU A 173 12.86 12.47 -2.72
C LEU A 173 12.12 11.29 -2.09
N GLN A 174 12.24 11.10 -0.77
CA GLN A 174 11.51 10.03 -0.06
C GLN A 174 10.01 10.28 -0.05
N LEU A 175 9.59 11.53 0.14
CA LEU A 175 8.18 11.92 0.06
C LEU A 175 7.62 11.67 -1.35
N SER A 176 8.39 12.01 -2.40
CA SER A 176 8.01 11.73 -3.80
C SER A 176 7.87 10.24 -4.05
N ALA A 177 8.86 9.43 -3.68
CA ALA A 177 8.82 7.98 -3.88
C ALA A 177 7.60 7.33 -3.22
N PHE A 178 7.21 7.83 -2.04
CA PHE A 178 5.96 7.43 -1.39
C PHE A 178 4.72 7.83 -2.20
N THR A 179 4.61 9.09 -2.62
CA THR A 179 3.44 9.55 -3.38
C THR A 179 3.32 8.89 -4.74
N ASP A 180 4.44 8.62 -5.40
CA ASP A 180 4.49 7.90 -6.67
C ASP A 180 4.01 6.46 -6.48
N SER A 181 4.47 5.77 -5.43
CA SER A 181 3.99 4.42 -5.09
C SER A 181 2.48 4.39 -4.77
N VAL A 182 1.94 5.43 -4.11
CA VAL A 182 0.50 5.55 -3.85
C VAL A 182 -0.27 5.75 -5.16
N ARG A 183 0.25 6.60 -6.06
CA ARG A 183 -0.34 6.81 -7.39
C ARG A 183 -0.36 5.53 -8.22
N ASP A 184 0.71 4.74 -8.19
CA ASP A 184 0.77 3.45 -8.89
C ASP A 184 -0.29 2.47 -8.37
N ILE A 185 -0.50 2.41 -7.06
CA ILE A 185 -1.58 1.61 -6.46
C ILE A 185 -2.95 2.13 -6.89
N LEU A 186 -3.17 3.44 -6.86
CA LEU A 186 -4.44 4.04 -7.29
C LEU A 186 -4.72 3.76 -8.78
N ALA A 187 -3.72 3.90 -9.64
CA ALA A 187 -3.82 3.59 -11.06
C ALA A 187 -4.20 2.12 -11.30
N GLU A 188 -3.65 1.20 -10.51
CA GLU A 188 -4.00 -0.22 -10.60
C GLU A 188 -5.43 -0.51 -10.16
N ILE A 189 -5.89 0.03 -9.02
CA ILE A 189 -7.26 -0.23 -8.53
C ILE A 189 -8.31 0.48 -9.39
N CYS A 190 -7.95 1.60 -10.04
CA CYS A 190 -8.78 2.28 -11.04
C CYS A 190 -8.70 1.65 -12.44
N GLY A 191 -7.96 0.54 -12.59
CA GLY A 191 -7.82 -0.16 -13.86
C GLY A 191 -9.17 -0.64 -14.44
N PRO A 192 -9.26 -0.83 -15.77
CA PRO A 192 -10.50 -1.27 -16.42
C PRO A 192 -11.05 -2.57 -15.82
N GLY A 193 -12.36 -2.61 -15.56
CA GLY A 193 -13.04 -3.79 -15.03
C GLY A 193 -12.91 -3.99 -13.52
N ARG A 194 -12.32 -3.04 -12.78
CA ARG A 194 -12.25 -3.07 -11.31
C ARG A 194 -13.20 -2.08 -10.64
N LEU A 195 -13.70 -2.47 -9.47
CA LEU A 195 -14.53 -1.63 -8.60
C LEU A 195 -13.66 -0.98 -7.52
N TYR A 196 -13.00 0.14 -7.86
CA TYR A 196 -12.04 0.80 -6.96
C TYR A 196 -12.61 1.17 -5.58
N HIS A 197 -13.93 1.35 -5.47
CA HIS A 197 -14.59 1.78 -4.23
C HIS A 197 -14.52 0.73 -3.11
N GLU A 198 -14.36 -0.56 -3.44
CA GLU A 198 -14.17 -1.62 -2.45
C GLU A 198 -12.76 -1.59 -1.83
N GLU A 199 -11.77 -1.14 -2.62
CA GLU A 199 -10.34 -1.15 -2.26
C GLU A 199 -9.86 0.20 -1.70
N LEU A 200 -10.49 1.30 -2.10
CA LEU A 200 -10.15 2.66 -1.67
C LEU A 200 -10.13 2.87 -0.14
N PRO A 201 -11.05 2.30 0.67
CA PRO A 201 -11.00 2.41 2.11
C PRO A 201 -9.71 1.87 2.73
N GLU A 202 -9.12 0.82 2.16
CA GLU A 202 -7.85 0.28 2.64
C GLU A 202 -6.68 1.23 2.31
N VAL A 203 -6.71 1.87 1.13
CA VAL A 203 -5.73 2.92 0.78
C VAL A 203 -5.85 4.11 1.74
N GLN A 204 -7.07 4.60 2.00
CA GLN A 204 -7.31 5.68 2.96
C GLN A 204 -6.83 5.33 4.37
N LYS A 205 -7.09 4.11 4.82
CA LYS A 205 -6.58 3.58 6.10
C LYS A 205 -5.05 3.53 6.11
N ALA A 206 -4.42 3.16 4.99
CA ALA A 206 -2.97 3.16 4.85
C ALA A 206 -2.37 4.58 4.90
N MET A 207 -3.06 5.60 4.38
CA MET A 207 -2.62 7.00 4.46
C MET A 207 -2.56 7.51 5.92
N LYS A 208 -3.38 6.99 6.83
CA LYS A 208 -3.33 7.36 8.26
C LYS A 208 -2.00 7.01 8.94
N ARG A 209 -1.22 6.10 8.35
CA ARG A 209 0.13 5.73 8.82
C ARG A 209 1.20 6.76 8.45
N VAL A 210 0.90 7.73 7.59
CA VAL A 210 1.83 8.84 7.35
C VAL A 210 1.99 9.63 8.64
N LEU A 211 3.24 9.76 9.09
CA LEU A 211 3.62 10.50 10.29
C LEU A 211 3.06 11.93 10.24
N PRO A 212 2.47 12.44 11.33
CA PRO A 212 1.84 13.77 11.36
C PRO A 212 2.71 14.88 10.75
N GLU A 213 4.01 14.91 11.05
CA GLU A 213 4.94 15.93 10.53
C GLU A 213 5.13 15.90 9.01
N ASN A 214 4.83 14.78 8.36
CA ASN A 214 4.98 14.58 6.92
C ASN A 214 3.66 14.77 6.15
N ARG A 215 2.51 14.74 6.83
CA ARG A 215 1.18 14.74 6.18
C ARG A 215 0.94 15.95 5.27
N ALA A 216 1.31 17.16 5.71
CA ALA A 216 1.17 18.37 4.91
C ALA A 216 2.01 18.32 3.61
N SER A 217 3.25 17.82 3.70
CA SER A 217 4.14 17.69 2.55
C SER A 217 3.66 16.62 1.56
N VAL A 218 3.25 15.45 2.07
CA VAL A 218 2.67 14.37 1.26
C VAL A 218 1.39 14.85 0.57
N SER A 219 0.52 15.56 1.30
CA SER A 219 -0.69 16.19 0.76
C SER A 219 -0.36 17.13 -0.40
N CYS A 220 0.65 18.00 -0.25
CA CYS A 220 1.08 18.91 -1.31
C CYS A 220 1.53 18.19 -2.59
N LEU A 221 2.17 17.03 -2.47
CA LEU A 221 2.65 16.25 -3.62
C LEU A 221 1.52 15.48 -4.31
N LEU A 222 0.63 14.85 -3.55
CA LEU A 222 -0.54 14.16 -4.11
C LEU A 222 -1.53 15.13 -4.75
N GLY A 223 -1.69 16.31 -4.16
CA GLY A 223 -2.71 17.31 -4.47
C GLY A 223 -2.45 18.20 -5.68
N ILE A 224 -1.39 17.94 -6.45
CA ILE A 224 -1.06 18.75 -7.62
C ILE A 224 -2.09 18.49 -8.73
N LEU A 225 -2.72 19.56 -9.22
CA LEU A 225 -3.63 19.49 -10.36
C LEU A 225 -2.85 19.32 -11.66
N THR A 226 -3.32 18.41 -12.51
CA THR A 226 -2.90 18.22 -13.90
C THR A 226 -3.86 18.95 -14.84
N GLU A 227 -3.45 19.17 -16.10
CA GLU A 227 -4.30 19.77 -17.13
C GLU A 227 -5.50 18.86 -17.45
N GLU A 228 -5.25 17.56 -17.58
CA GLU A 228 -6.26 16.53 -17.76
C GLU A 228 -6.47 15.77 -16.45
N ILE A 229 -7.64 15.93 -15.85
CA ILE A 229 -7.96 15.36 -14.54
C ILE A 229 -8.51 13.95 -14.73
N THR A 230 -7.72 12.94 -14.36
CA THR A 230 -8.13 11.54 -14.38
C THR A 230 -8.84 11.14 -13.08
N THR A 231 -9.44 9.95 -13.05
CA THR A 231 -9.99 9.37 -11.81
C THR A 231 -8.91 9.21 -10.74
N VAL A 232 -7.68 8.84 -11.13
CA VAL A 232 -6.54 8.72 -10.21
C VAL A 232 -6.21 10.07 -9.58
N ASP A 233 -6.24 11.15 -10.36
CA ASP A 233 -5.99 12.51 -9.86
C ASP A 233 -7.07 12.94 -8.86
N LEU A 234 -8.34 12.66 -9.15
CA LEU A 234 -9.44 12.93 -8.20
C LEU A 234 -9.26 12.19 -6.88
N LEU A 235 -8.87 10.91 -6.93
CA LEU A 235 -8.58 10.14 -5.71
C LEU A 235 -7.34 10.66 -4.99
N CYS A 236 -6.30 11.09 -5.70
CA CYS A 236 -5.13 11.73 -5.09
C CYS A 236 -5.51 13.01 -4.36
N ILE A 237 -6.40 13.83 -4.94
CA ILE A 237 -6.93 15.05 -4.32
C ILE A 237 -7.74 14.70 -3.08
N ASP A 238 -8.57 13.65 -3.12
CA ASP A 238 -9.34 13.19 -1.95
C ASP A 238 -8.42 12.73 -0.81
N LEU A 239 -7.40 11.92 -1.12
CA LEU A 239 -6.39 11.51 -0.13
C LEU A 239 -5.58 12.71 0.40
N SER A 240 -5.22 13.63 -0.50
CA SER A 240 -4.49 14.85 -0.18
C SER A 240 -5.28 15.75 0.77
N ASN A 241 -6.59 15.93 0.53
CA ASN A 241 -7.47 16.73 1.38
C ASN A 241 -7.59 16.10 2.78
N GLY A 242 -7.81 14.79 2.86
CA GLY A 242 -7.88 14.08 4.15
C GLY A 242 -6.58 14.23 4.96
N LEU A 243 -5.43 14.08 4.30
CA LEU A 243 -4.13 14.30 4.95
C LEU A 243 -3.92 15.74 5.41
N LEU A 244 -4.40 16.73 4.64
CA LEU A 244 -4.25 18.15 4.95
C LEU A 244 -5.10 18.56 6.15
N ILE A 245 -6.34 18.05 6.24
CA ILE A 245 -7.23 18.29 7.37
C ILE A 245 -6.63 17.72 8.66
N ASP A 246 -6.06 16.52 8.59
CA ASP A 246 -5.47 15.80 9.73
C ASP A 246 -4.01 16.20 10.03
N ALA A 247 -3.45 17.15 9.29
CA ALA A 247 -2.05 17.56 9.43
C ALA A 247 -1.89 18.68 10.47
N PRO A 248 -0.87 18.62 11.33
CA PRO A 248 -0.56 19.71 12.24
C PRO A 248 -0.11 20.94 11.45
N ARG A 249 -0.43 22.13 11.96
CA ARG A 249 0.01 23.39 11.34
C ARG A 249 1.54 23.46 11.30
N PRO A 250 2.16 23.63 10.11
CA PRO A 250 3.59 23.84 10.03
C PRO A 250 3.99 25.16 10.71
N ILE A 251 5.04 25.11 11.55
CA ILE A 251 5.63 26.31 12.17
C ILE A 251 6.41 27.12 11.11
N ASP A 252 7.04 26.42 10.16
CA ASP A 252 7.82 27.03 9.10
C ASP A 252 6.93 27.49 7.94
N GLU A 253 6.90 28.80 7.69
CA GLU A 253 6.16 29.41 6.58
C GLU A 253 6.59 28.84 5.21
N ARG A 254 7.83 28.36 5.07
CA ARG A 254 8.30 27.72 3.84
C ARG A 254 7.55 26.42 3.54
N LYS A 255 7.14 25.68 4.56
CA LYS A 255 6.31 24.48 4.43
C LYS A 255 4.84 24.82 4.21
N LEU A 256 4.38 25.95 4.73
CA LEU A 256 3.00 26.41 4.56
C LEU A 256 2.72 26.94 3.14
N LYS A 257 3.71 27.56 2.48
CA LYS A 257 3.57 28.13 1.14
C LYS A 257 3.12 27.10 0.08
N PRO A 258 3.69 25.88 -0.01
CA PRO A 258 3.17 24.81 -0.86
C PRO A 258 1.70 24.45 -0.58
N CYS A 259 1.31 24.35 0.70
CA CYS A 259 -0.08 24.05 1.09
C CYS A 259 -1.04 25.14 0.59
N LYS A 260 -0.69 26.42 0.82
CA LYS A 260 -1.47 27.56 0.31
C LYS A 260 -1.62 27.49 -1.21
N ARG A 261 -0.53 27.17 -1.93
CA ARG A 261 -0.54 27.06 -3.39
C ARG A 261 -1.48 25.97 -3.90
N ILE A 262 -1.43 24.76 -3.32
CA ILE A 262 -2.30 23.66 -3.78
C ILE A 262 -3.77 23.96 -3.46
N VAL A 263 -4.09 24.45 -2.26
CA VAL A 263 -5.47 24.79 -1.88
C VAL A 263 -6.00 25.93 -2.75
N ARG A 264 -5.16 26.93 -3.08
CA ARG A 264 -5.54 27.98 -4.02
C ARG A 264 -5.89 27.42 -5.39
N SER A 265 -5.08 26.51 -5.91
CA SER A 265 -5.36 25.86 -7.18
C SER A 265 -6.66 25.06 -7.16
N TRP A 266 -7.00 24.41 -6.03
CA TRP A 266 -8.26 23.68 -5.88
C TRP A 266 -9.46 24.62 -5.85
N VAL A 267 -9.40 25.71 -5.08
CA VAL A 267 -10.46 26.73 -5.03
C VAL A 267 -10.69 27.39 -6.39
N ALA A 268 -9.63 27.57 -7.16
CA ALA A 268 -9.72 28.12 -8.53
C ALA A 268 -10.15 27.08 -9.59
N SER A 269 -10.29 25.80 -9.23
CA SER A 269 -10.63 24.75 -10.18
C SER A 269 -12.02 24.93 -10.77
N THR A 270 -12.15 24.65 -12.07
CA THR A 270 -13.44 24.61 -12.78
C THR A 270 -14.29 23.40 -12.37
N ASN A 271 -13.68 22.36 -11.80
CA ASN A 271 -14.37 21.19 -11.28
C ASN A 271 -14.94 21.47 -9.89
N GLU A 272 -16.27 21.40 -9.75
CA GLU A 272 -16.99 21.73 -8.51
C GLU A 272 -16.58 20.83 -7.33
N THR A 273 -16.33 19.54 -7.57
CA THR A 273 -15.90 18.61 -6.52
C THR A 273 -14.54 19.03 -5.95
N ILE A 274 -13.57 19.34 -6.81
CA ILE A 274 -12.24 19.81 -6.39
C ILE A 274 -12.35 21.15 -5.67
N ARG A 275 -13.18 22.07 -6.19
CA ARG A 275 -13.43 23.36 -5.54
C ARG A 275 -14.00 23.19 -4.13
N GLY A 276 -14.95 22.27 -3.96
CA GLY A 276 -15.51 21.90 -2.66
C GLY A 276 -14.43 21.45 -1.68
N LYS A 277 -13.49 20.61 -2.11
CA LYS A 277 -12.33 20.17 -1.31
C LYS A 277 -11.40 21.34 -0.95
N GLY A 278 -11.15 22.23 -1.91
CA GLY A 278 -10.41 23.48 -1.65
C GLY A 278 -11.05 24.32 -0.55
N LEU A 279 -12.36 24.54 -0.62
CA LEU A 279 -13.10 25.34 0.38
C LEU A 279 -13.15 24.66 1.75
N GLU A 280 -13.23 23.33 1.79
CA GLU A 280 -13.12 22.55 3.02
C GLU A 280 -11.72 22.69 3.65
N ALA A 281 -10.67 22.51 2.84
CA ALA A 281 -9.28 22.61 3.26
C ALA A 281 -8.94 23.98 3.88
N VAL A 282 -9.47 25.08 3.35
CA VAL A 282 -9.26 26.43 3.92
C VAL A 282 -9.74 26.55 5.37
N LYS A 283 -10.75 25.76 5.76
CA LYS A 283 -11.30 25.76 7.14
C LYS A 283 -10.48 24.90 8.11
N SER A 284 -9.48 24.17 7.63
CA SER A 284 -8.66 23.28 8.47
C SER A 284 -7.75 24.05 9.44
N GLU A 285 -7.28 23.36 10.48
CA GLU A 285 -6.39 23.90 11.51
C GLU A 285 -5.10 24.51 10.95
N ILE A 286 -4.61 23.98 9.83
CA ILE A 286 -3.39 24.47 9.16
C ILE A 286 -3.51 25.95 8.78
N PHE A 287 -4.71 26.40 8.42
CA PHE A 287 -4.96 27.75 7.93
C PHE A 287 -5.66 28.65 8.94
N LYS A 288 -5.89 28.21 10.19
CA LYS A 288 -6.47 29.08 11.22
C LYS A 288 -5.67 30.36 11.41
N GLY A 289 -6.34 31.50 11.58
CA GLY A 289 -5.68 32.81 11.68
C GLY A 289 -5.08 33.33 10.37
N LEU A 290 -5.37 32.68 9.24
CA LEU A 290 -5.17 33.23 7.89
C LEU A 290 -6.53 33.59 7.28
N GLU A 291 -7.39 34.26 8.07
CA GLU A 291 -8.75 34.63 7.66
C GLU A 291 -8.76 35.47 6.37
N GLY A 292 -7.74 36.32 6.17
CA GLY A 292 -7.55 37.08 4.93
C GLY A 292 -7.26 36.24 3.67
N MET A 293 -6.99 34.94 3.81
CA MET A 293 -6.82 34.06 2.65
C MET A 293 -8.15 33.86 1.91
N LEU A 294 -9.29 33.88 2.63
CA LEU A 294 -10.64 33.84 2.02
C LEU A 294 -10.97 35.14 1.27
N ASP A 295 -10.55 36.28 1.81
CA ASP A 295 -10.77 37.58 1.16
C ASP A 295 -9.98 37.69 -0.17
N GLU A 296 -8.77 37.12 -0.23
CA GLU A 296 -8.02 36.96 -1.48
C GLU A 296 -8.76 36.06 -2.49
N PHE A 297 -9.51 35.04 -2.02
CA PHE A 297 -10.28 34.14 -2.89
C PHE A 297 -11.55 34.77 -3.44
N GLU A 298 -12.22 35.63 -2.67
CA GLU A 298 -13.44 36.31 -3.14
C GLU A 298 -13.13 37.33 -4.25
N CYS A 299 -11.94 37.95 -4.24
CA CYS A 299 -11.49 38.78 -5.37
C CYS A 299 -11.35 38.01 -6.69
N PHE A 300 -11.07 36.70 -6.66
CA PHE A 300 -11.03 35.88 -7.88
C PHE A 300 -12.43 35.53 -8.41
N LYS A 301 -13.46 35.50 -7.57
CA LYS A 301 -14.84 35.18 -8.00
C LYS A 301 -15.52 36.33 -8.75
N THR A 302 -15.14 37.58 -8.50
CA THR A 302 -15.83 38.73 -9.07
C THR A 302 -15.35 39.14 -10.46
N GLY A 303 -14.36 38.44 -11.04
CA GLY A 303 -13.87 38.78 -12.38
C GLY A 303 -13.35 40.22 -12.48
N ALA A 304 -12.99 40.83 -11.35
CA ALA A 304 -12.32 42.12 -11.35
C ALA A 304 -10.95 41.89 -11.97
N ALA A 305 -10.84 42.18 -13.26
CA ALA A 305 -9.59 42.30 -13.96
C ALA A 305 -8.77 43.36 -13.25
N TYR A 306 -7.93 42.95 -12.30
CA TYR A 306 -6.77 43.73 -11.92
C TYR A 306 -5.88 43.75 -13.15
N SER A 307 -6.05 44.80 -13.96
CA SER A 307 -5.02 45.28 -14.86
C SER A 307 -3.76 45.46 -14.00
N VAL A 308 -2.86 44.49 -14.09
CA VAL A 308 -1.49 44.63 -13.63
C VAL A 308 -0.89 45.73 -14.50
N GLU A 309 -0.94 46.97 -14.03
CA GLU A 309 -0.07 48.02 -14.51
C GLU A 309 1.35 47.55 -14.26
N ASN A 310 1.97 47.04 -15.33
CA ASN A 310 3.40 46.74 -15.43
C ASN A 310 4.18 48.07 -15.33
N PRO A 311 4.93 48.37 -14.26
CA PRO A 311 5.85 49.48 -14.25
C PRO A 311 7.26 48.92 -14.46
N CYS A 312 7.51 48.31 -15.62
CA CYS A 312 8.85 47.92 -16.07
C CYS A 312 8.84 47.66 -17.59
N SER A 313 8.63 48.72 -18.38
CA SER A 313 9.09 48.72 -19.77
C SER A 313 10.59 49.05 -19.77
N GLY A 314 11.42 48.07 -20.07
CA GLY A 314 12.86 48.25 -20.17
C GLY A 314 13.50 47.19 -21.06
N TYR A 315 13.69 47.56 -22.34
CA TYR A 315 14.60 46.97 -23.32
C TYR A 315 14.41 45.48 -23.70
N PHE A 316 13.66 45.26 -24.80
CA PHE A 316 13.83 44.09 -25.65
C PHE A 316 14.98 44.34 -26.65
N HIS A 317 16.08 43.62 -26.50
CA HIS A 317 17.04 43.42 -27.59
C HIS A 317 16.63 42.18 -28.39
N VAL A 318 16.37 42.40 -29.67
CA VAL A 318 16.16 41.36 -30.69
C VAL A 318 17.49 40.67 -30.96
N PHE A 319 17.56 39.36 -30.73
CA PHE A 319 18.59 38.50 -31.32
C PHE A 319 17.91 37.46 -32.23
N LEU A 320 18.05 37.67 -33.53
CA LEU A 320 17.88 36.66 -34.57
C LEU A 320 19.15 35.80 -34.60
N GLY A 321 19.01 34.48 -34.54
CA GLY A 321 20.16 33.57 -34.53
C GLY A 321 19.81 32.11 -34.76
N ILE A 322 19.55 31.76 -36.02
CA ILE A 322 20.01 30.55 -36.74
C ILE A 322 19.75 29.17 -36.08
N ILE A 323 18.82 28.44 -36.69
CA ILE A 323 18.64 26.98 -36.57
C ILE A 323 19.67 26.28 -37.49
N PRO A 324 20.29 25.18 -37.04
CA PRO A 324 20.59 24.07 -37.94
C PRO A 324 19.85 22.79 -37.57
N VAL A 325 19.56 22.09 -38.65
CA VAL A 325 18.79 20.86 -38.87
C VAL A 325 19.64 19.62 -38.55
N ASP A 326 18.93 18.49 -38.33
CA ASP A 326 19.36 17.08 -38.29
C ASP A 326 19.92 16.49 -36.99
N ILE A 327 19.21 15.49 -36.43
CA ILE A 327 19.54 14.05 -36.57
C ILE A 327 18.37 13.21 -36.01
N ILE A 328 17.76 12.43 -36.91
CA ILE A 328 16.87 11.29 -36.62
C ILE A 328 17.75 10.03 -36.62
N ALA A 329 17.69 9.22 -35.57
CA ALA A 329 18.05 7.80 -35.66
C ALA A 329 17.23 6.98 -34.66
N LEU A 330 16.21 6.32 -35.22
CA LEU A 330 15.43 5.24 -34.64
C LEU A 330 16.30 4.01 -34.40
N ASN A 331 16.08 3.31 -33.28
CA ASN A 331 16.28 1.86 -33.22
C ASN A 331 15.02 1.21 -32.62
N ARG A 332 14.15 0.75 -33.53
CA ARG A 332 13.12 -0.27 -33.27
C ARG A 332 13.79 -1.63 -33.47
N ILE A 333 13.70 -2.50 -32.48
CA ILE A 333 13.91 -3.95 -32.66
C ILE A 333 12.51 -4.56 -32.85
N LEU A 334 12.24 -5.00 -34.09
CA LEU A 334 11.18 -5.96 -34.40
C LEU A 334 11.64 -7.35 -33.95
N VAL A 335 10.77 -8.06 -33.24
CA VAL A 335 10.81 -9.52 -33.14
C VAL A 335 9.74 -10.04 -34.09
N VAL A 336 10.19 -10.67 -35.18
CA VAL A 336 9.41 -11.56 -36.03
C VAL A 336 10.05 -12.94 -35.83
N MET A 337 9.29 -13.91 -35.36
CA MET A 337 9.59 -15.32 -35.62
C MET A 337 8.30 -15.99 -36.11
N GLU A 338 8.45 -16.56 -37.30
CA GLU A 338 7.45 -17.21 -38.11
C GLU A 338 7.11 -18.61 -37.59
N TRP A 339 5.94 -19.07 -38.01
CA TRP A 339 5.46 -20.43 -37.92
C TRP A 339 6.09 -21.29 -39.02
N GLU A 340 6.55 -22.48 -38.65
CA GLU A 340 6.51 -23.69 -39.49
C GLU A 340 5.90 -24.84 -38.68
#